data_AF-A0A962SQ06-F1
#
_entry.id   AF-A0A962SQ06-F1
#
_cell.length_a   1.000
_cell.length_b   1.000
_cell.length_c   1.000
_cell.angle_alpha   90.00
_cell.angle_beta   90.00
_cell.angle_gamma   90.00
#
_symmetry.space_group_name_H-M   'P 1'
#
loop_
_entity.id
_entity.type
_entity.pdbx_description
1 polymer ?
#
loop_
_entity_poly.entity_id
_entity_poly.type
_entity_poly.pdbx_seq_one_letter_code
_entity_poly.pdbx_strand_id
1 'polypeptide(L)'
;MSTATAVDYFSGTTIAADFDLSGLVPASDYVVRIRVGGSEATLPITVTEPLPAKLETNMLLPSSVGYHRPATIWVEYENTGQVAMKAPLLVVGAKQVEREAALLTIPQIDPLTGALQAPQARGFWTSAMPEGYANTVQFLASGKVPGLLQPGEKGRFPVYWAGWQQPWNFSYPPINFTLGVVEDSNAGAIDWAELKDAMKPNSIGSDTWNALWRAFTAETGSTWGGYVAMLQENAIYLGRQGLHVNDIGDLLAFEFAQADGMNVIRTLASSTDASVVAPGLDISFTRSYGQSITRRHALGDLGYGWSHNWDYSLQIEADGTIRMVGPGGSRRTYQPDSRVGYPYFSMEGDHAVLIASAGGYLHSETSGYARFFDSTGKLVYVEDTHGNRITCSYSGNQLVRLEHSSGQHLDIGWSGDRIASITDSAGRTTTYSYDFVNEHLTGVTFYDGSEVGYFYHVYYGGDVYIPPEQNHALQFIFLPDQIKRFDWDSNGRLAGIHKLKVGEPLIIDADGIEPIHFT
;
A
#
# COMPACT_ATOMS: atom_id res chain seq x y z
N MET A 1 -12.15 -42.99 -8.05
CA MET A 1 -10.85 -42.29 -8.16
C MET A 1 -11.18 -40.82 -8.28
N SER A 2 -10.76 -40.02 -7.31
CA SER A 2 -10.94 -38.55 -7.35
C SER A 2 -9.61 -37.92 -7.75
N THR A 3 -9.65 -36.94 -8.64
CA THR A 3 -8.47 -36.13 -9.01
C THR A 3 -8.49 -34.89 -8.14
N ALA A 4 -7.30 -34.40 -7.76
CA ALA A 4 -7.20 -33.13 -7.06
C ALA A 4 -7.88 -32.02 -7.87
N THR A 5 -8.74 -31.26 -7.21
CA THR A 5 -9.44 -30.09 -7.75
C THR A 5 -8.53 -28.86 -7.79
N ALA A 6 -7.57 -28.79 -6.85
CA ALA A 6 -6.48 -27.83 -6.83
C ALA A 6 -5.20 -28.51 -6.30
N VAL A 7 -4.04 -28.06 -6.78
CA VAL A 7 -2.74 -28.52 -6.31
C VAL A 7 -1.82 -27.31 -6.19
N ASP A 8 -1.29 -27.12 -4.99
CA ASP A 8 -0.40 -26.03 -4.63
C ASP A 8 0.99 -26.52 -4.29
N TYR A 9 1.99 -25.93 -4.92
CA TYR A 9 3.39 -26.21 -4.67
C TYR A 9 3.98 -25.13 -3.77
N PHE A 10 4.42 -25.52 -2.58
CA PHE A 10 4.98 -24.58 -1.59
C PHE A 10 6.51 -24.63 -1.57
N SER A 11 7.10 -25.82 -1.79
CA SER A 11 8.56 -25.99 -1.79
C SER A 11 8.98 -27.26 -2.53
N GLY A 12 10.30 -27.44 -2.68
CA GLY A 12 10.94 -28.70 -3.10
C GLY A 12 10.43 -29.97 -2.41
N THR A 13 9.85 -29.82 -1.22
CA THR A 13 9.45 -30.91 -0.32
C THR A 13 8.00 -30.84 0.13
N THR A 14 7.20 -29.87 -0.33
CA THR A 14 5.86 -29.62 0.23
C THR A 14 4.88 -29.24 -0.88
N ILE A 15 3.79 -30.01 -0.97
CA ILE A 15 2.62 -29.73 -1.80
C ILE A 15 1.36 -29.80 -0.92
N ALA A 16 0.36 -28.98 -1.20
CA ALA A 16 -1.01 -29.22 -0.74
C ALA A 16 -1.89 -29.53 -1.95
N ALA A 17 -2.94 -30.33 -1.75
CA ALA A 17 -3.87 -30.66 -2.82
C ALA A 17 -5.27 -30.86 -2.24
N ASP A 18 -6.25 -30.27 -2.90
CA ASP A 18 -7.66 -30.33 -2.50
C ASP A 18 -8.34 -31.45 -3.26
N PHE A 19 -8.92 -32.40 -2.53
CA PHE A 19 -9.66 -33.49 -3.11
C PHE A 19 -11.13 -33.35 -2.76
N ASP A 20 -11.99 -33.40 -3.78
CA ASP A 20 -13.41 -33.65 -3.55
C ASP A 20 -13.56 -35.13 -3.17
N LEU A 21 -13.89 -35.37 -1.91
CA LEU A 21 -14.12 -36.71 -1.35
C LEU A 21 -15.60 -37.08 -1.38
N SER A 22 -16.48 -36.23 -1.94
CA SER A 22 -17.89 -36.55 -2.09
C SER A 22 -18.05 -37.82 -2.94
N GLY A 23 -18.83 -38.78 -2.44
CA GLY A 23 -19.04 -40.07 -3.09
C GLY A 23 -17.99 -41.16 -2.77
N LEU A 24 -16.99 -40.88 -1.92
CA LEU A 24 -16.18 -41.95 -1.31
C LEU A 24 -16.95 -42.62 -0.16
N VAL A 25 -16.62 -43.88 0.13
CA VAL A 25 -17.24 -44.67 1.19
C VAL A 25 -16.57 -44.30 2.52
N PRO A 26 -17.33 -43.81 3.52
CA PRO A 26 -16.79 -43.52 4.84
C PRO A 26 -16.24 -44.77 5.54
N ALA A 27 -15.36 -44.56 6.52
CA ALA A 27 -14.63 -45.59 7.26
C ALA A 27 -13.86 -46.60 6.38
N SER A 28 -13.46 -46.18 5.18
CA SER A 28 -12.65 -46.99 4.26
C SER A 28 -11.27 -46.39 4.05
N ASP A 29 -10.29 -47.27 3.82
CA ASP A 29 -8.91 -46.88 3.54
C ASP A 29 -8.72 -46.55 2.05
N TYR A 30 -8.08 -45.41 1.82
CA TYR A 30 -7.72 -44.90 0.49
C TYR A 30 -6.22 -44.58 0.46
N VAL A 31 -5.72 -44.31 -0.74
CA VAL A 31 -4.36 -43.81 -0.94
C VAL A 31 -4.40 -42.55 -1.78
N VAL A 32 -3.76 -41.49 -1.31
CA VAL A 32 -3.39 -40.35 -2.15
C VAL A 32 -2.18 -40.77 -2.96
N ARG A 33 -2.22 -40.56 -4.28
CA ARG A 33 -1.13 -40.90 -5.20
C ARG A 33 -0.65 -39.65 -5.93
N ILE A 34 0.66 -39.42 -5.91
CA ILE A 34 1.32 -38.32 -6.62
C ILE A 34 2.22 -38.92 -7.71
N ARG A 35 2.15 -38.36 -8.93
CA ARG A 35 3.00 -38.76 -10.06
C ARG A 35 3.69 -37.54 -10.66
N VAL A 36 5.02 -37.59 -10.78
CA VAL A 36 5.84 -36.53 -11.39
C VAL A 36 6.92 -37.17 -12.25
N GLY A 37 6.97 -36.85 -13.54
CA GLY A 37 8.07 -37.27 -14.43
C GLY A 37 8.38 -38.77 -14.46
N GLY A 38 7.36 -39.62 -14.28
CA GLY A 38 7.52 -41.09 -14.23
C GLY A 38 7.80 -41.67 -12.83
N SER A 39 7.98 -40.83 -11.81
CA SER A 39 8.07 -41.25 -10.39
C SER A 39 6.69 -41.23 -9.73
N GLU A 40 6.44 -42.14 -8.79
CA GLU A 40 5.18 -42.26 -8.03
C GLU A 40 5.45 -42.31 -6.52
N ALA A 41 4.64 -41.60 -5.74
CA ALA A 41 4.60 -41.68 -4.28
C ALA A 41 3.15 -41.87 -3.80
N THR A 42 2.95 -42.56 -2.68
CA THR A 42 1.63 -42.81 -2.09
C THR A 42 1.59 -42.44 -0.61
N LEU A 43 0.43 -41.94 -0.16
CA LEU A 43 0.13 -41.64 1.24
C LEU A 43 -1.19 -42.32 1.61
N PRO A 44 -1.20 -43.30 2.54
CA PRO A 44 -2.44 -43.89 3.01
C PRO A 44 -3.27 -42.87 3.80
N ILE A 45 -4.58 -42.87 3.57
CA ILE A 45 -5.55 -42.03 4.28
C ILE A 45 -6.78 -42.89 4.63
N THR A 46 -7.49 -42.52 5.68
CA THR A 46 -8.79 -43.11 6.00
C THR A 46 -9.84 -42.00 5.87
N VAL A 47 -10.85 -42.22 5.04
CA VAL A 47 -11.98 -41.28 4.92
C VAL A 47 -12.98 -41.63 6.01
N THR A 48 -13.36 -40.67 6.85
CA THR A 48 -14.32 -40.86 7.95
C THR A 48 -15.63 -40.14 7.65
N GLU A 49 -16.68 -40.45 8.43
CA GLU A 49 -17.93 -39.67 8.40
C GLU A 49 -17.62 -38.20 8.75
N PRO A 50 -18.27 -37.22 8.09
CA PRO A 50 -17.95 -35.82 8.29
C PRO A 50 -18.32 -35.39 9.71
N LEU A 51 -17.32 -35.27 10.58
CA LEU A 51 -17.43 -34.49 11.80
C LEU A 51 -16.96 -33.07 11.49
N PRO A 52 -17.69 -32.02 11.93
CA PRO A 52 -17.33 -30.66 11.61
C PRO A 52 -15.98 -30.29 12.20
N ALA A 53 -15.35 -29.26 11.64
CA ALA A 53 -14.22 -28.64 12.31
C ALA A 53 -14.68 -28.06 13.64
N LYS A 54 -13.76 -27.99 14.61
CA LYS A 54 -14.08 -27.46 15.94
C LYS A 54 -12.89 -26.68 16.48
N LEU A 55 -13.01 -25.36 16.47
CA LEU A 55 -12.01 -24.49 17.07
C LEU A 55 -12.14 -24.48 18.60
N GLU A 56 -11.05 -24.75 19.29
CA GLU A 56 -10.89 -24.43 20.71
C GLU A 56 -9.80 -23.38 20.86
N THR A 57 -10.02 -22.38 21.72
CA THR A 57 -9.07 -21.30 21.97
C THR A 57 -8.84 -21.09 23.45
N ASN A 58 -7.65 -20.60 23.78
CA ASN A 58 -7.26 -20.26 25.14
C ASN A 58 -6.36 -19.01 25.13
N MET A 59 -6.57 -18.09 26.08
CA MET A 59 -5.75 -16.88 26.21
C MET A 59 -4.98 -16.91 27.53
N LEU A 60 -3.66 -17.01 27.42
CA LEU A 60 -2.74 -17.00 28.55
C LEU A 60 -2.26 -15.57 28.80
N LEU A 61 -2.76 -14.99 29.89
CA LEU A 61 -2.39 -13.66 30.34
C LEU A 61 -1.15 -13.71 31.26
N PRO A 62 -0.28 -12.69 31.23
CA PRO A 62 0.79 -12.55 32.21
C PRO A 62 0.21 -12.31 33.61
N SER A 63 1.00 -12.59 34.66
CA SER A 63 0.56 -12.41 36.06
C SER A 63 0.22 -10.95 36.43
N SER A 64 0.69 -9.99 35.63
CA SER A 64 0.34 -8.58 35.75
C SER A 64 0.59 -7.85 34.42
N VAL A 65 -0.26 -6.90 34.09
CA VAL A 65 -0.05 -5.88 33.03
C VAL A 65 -0.06 -4.49 33.66
N GLY A 66 0.50 -3.50 32.97
CA GLY A 66 0.53 -2.12 33.46
C GLY A 66 0.60 -1.09 32.34
N TYR A 67 0.41 0.18 32.69
CA TYR A 67 0.30 1.27 31.72
C TYR A 67 1.56 1.54 30.90
N HIS A 68 2.75 1.21 31.42
CA HIS A 68 4.03 1.25 30.71
C HIS A 68 4.89 0.02 31.00
N ARG A 69 4.25 -1.16 31.07
CA ARG A 69 4.96 -2.40 31.38
C ARG A 69 4.74 -3.39 30.25
N PRO A 70 5.72 -3.56 29.35
CA PRO A 70 5.62 -4.53 28.28
C PRO A 70 5.36 -5.94 28.80
N ALA A 71 4.51 -6.69 28.12
CA ALA A 71 4.21 -8.08 28.43
C ALA A 71 3.81 -8.84 27.16
N THR A 72 3.81 -10.16 27.23
CA THR A 72 3.33 -11.03 26.14
C THR A 72 2.10 -11.78 26.61
N ILE A 73 1.04 -11.66 25.84
CA ILE A 73 -0.17 -12.46 25.92
C ILE A 73 -0.02 -13.58 24.89
N TRP A 74 -0.37 -14.81 25.25
CA TRP A 74 -0.35 -15.91 24.29
C TRP A 74 -1.76 -16.36 23.99
N VAL A 75 -2.09 -16.43 22.71
CA VAL A 75 -3.34 -17.06 22.26
C VAL A 75 -3.00 -18.42 21.70
N GLU A 76 -3.58 -19.45 22.31
CA GLU A 76 -3.49 -20.83 21.87
C GLU A 76 -4.79 -21.20 21.15
N TYR A 77 -4.67 -21.94 20.06
CA TYR A 77 -5.81 -22.40 19.29
C TYR A 77 -5.57 -23.82 18.75
N GLU A 78 -6.65 -24.58 18.62
CA GLU A 78 -6.61 -25.96 18.13
C GLU A 78 -7.86 -26.28 17.32
N ASN A 79 -7.71 -26.99 16.21
CA ASN A 79 -8.82 -27.65 15.57
C ASN A 79 -8.99 -29.05 16.18
N THR A 80 -9.88 -29.17 17.15
CA THR A 80 -10.23 -30.44 17.82
C THR A 80 -11.24 -31.28 17.01
N GLY A 81 -11.66 -30.78 15.85
CA GLY A 81 -12.54 -31.48 14.91
C GLY A 81 -11.81 -32.55 14.08
N GLN A 82 -12.48 -33.08 13.05
CA GLN A 82 -11.92 -34.13 12.17
C GLN A 82 -11.78 -33.70 10.71
N VAL A 83 -12.21 -32.49 10.37
CA VAL A 83 -12.00 -31.89 9.04
C VAL A 83 -11.17 -30.62 9.17
N ALA A 84 -10.34 -30.34 8.17
CA ALA A 84 -9.60 -29.10 8.10
C ALA A 84 -10.58 -27.93 8.12
N MET A 85 -10.25 -26.88 8.86
CA MET A 85 -10.96 -25.60 8.76
C MET A 85 -10.08 -24.59 8.06
N LYS A 86 -10.71 -23.66 7.36
CA LYS A 86 -10.02 -22.44 7.02
C LYS A 86 -9.65 -21.69 8.31
N ALA A 87 -8.48 -21.06 8.31
CA ALA A 87 -7.92 -20.42 9.49
C ALA A 87 -8.85 -19.30 10.00
N PRO A 88 -9.49 -19.45 11.17
CA PRO A 88 -10.43 -18.44 11.65
C PRO A 88 -9.69 -17.16 12.06
N LEU A 89 -10.38 -16.03 11.97
CA LEU A 89 -9.86 -14.75 12.41
C LEU A 89 -10.04 -14.60 13.92
N LEU A 90 -8.93 -14.40 14.64
CA LEU A 90 -8.94 -14.14 16.07
C LEU A 90 -8.73 -12.65 16.33
N VAL A 91 -9.55 -12.09 17.22
CA VAL A 91 -9.53 -10.66 17.58
C VAL A 91 -9.20 -10.53 19.06
N VAL A 92 -8.10 -9.84 19.38
CA VAL A 92 -7.67 -9.59 20.75
C VAL A 92 -7.79 -8.11 21.06
N GLY A 93 -8.50 -7.80 22.14
CA GLY A 93 -8.67 -6.44 22.63
C GLY A 93 -8.56 -6.38 24.15
N ALA A 94 -8.53 -5.16 24.69
CA ALA A 94 -8.63 -4.96 26.12
C ALA A 94 -9.38 -3.67 26.46
N LYS A 95 -10.21 -3.74 27.50
CA LYS A 95 -11.00 -2.64 28.03
C LYS A 95 -10.63 -2.36 29.46
N GLN A 96 -10.55 -1.10 29.82
CA GLN A 96 -10.50 -0.67 31.20
C GLN A 96 -11.70 0.23 31.46
N VAL A 97 -12.59 -0.23 32.35
CA VAL A 97 -13.96 0.29 32.42
C VAL A 97 -14.61 0.09 31.04
N GLU A 98 -14.96 1.16 30.32
CA GLU A 98 -15.54 1.10 28.96
C GLU A 98 -14.59 1.67 27.89
N ARG A 99 -13.35 2.02 28.25
CA ARG A 99 -12.40 2.62 27.33
C ARG A 99 -11.51 1.54 26.70
N GLU A 100 -11.41 1.57 25.38
CA GLU A 100 -10.40 0.86 24.59
C GLU A 100 -9.21 1.80 24.40
N ALA A 101 -8.09 1.51 25.04
CA ALA A 101 -6.88 2.32 24.97
C ALA A 101 -5.62 1.47 25.15
N ALA A 102 -5.73 0.17 24.90
CA ALA A 102 -4.59 -0.74 24.93
C ALA A 102 -3.60 -0.36 23.82
N LEU A 103 -2.31 -0.53 24.09
CA LEU A 103 -1.26 -0.52 23.07
C LEU A 103 -0.90 -1.97 22.79
N LEU A 104 -1.62 -2.58 21.84
CA LEU A 104 -1.39 -3.96 21.40
C LEU A 104 -0.68 -3.94 20.05
N THR A 105 0.19 -4.91 19.85
CA THR A 105 0.80 -5.21 18.56
C THR A 105 1.08 -6.70 18.44
N ILE A 106 1.26 -7.18 17.23
CA ILE A 106 1.60 -8.58 16.94
C ILE A 106 2.91 -8.67 16.16
N PRO A 107 3.59 -9.83 16.13
CA PRO A 107 4.81 -9.98 15.36
C PRO A 107 4.59 -9.62 13.90
N GLN A 108 5.55 -8.92 13.32
CA GLN A 108 5.60 -8.67 11.89
C GLN A 108 6.55 -9.63 11.23
N ILE A 109 6.33 -9.91 9.94
CA ILE A 109 7.24 -10.76 9.17
C ILE A 109 8.39 -9.91 8.68
N ASP A 110 9.60 -10.35 8.98
CA ASP A 110 10.79 -9.83 8.33
C ASP A 110 10.73 -10.22 6.84
N PRO A 111 10.61 -9.25 5.91
CA PRO A 111 10.45 -9.54 4.49
C PRO A 111 11.69 -10.18 3.86
N LEU A 112 12.87 -10.08 4.50
CA LEU A 112 14.11 -10.67 4.02
C LEU A 112 14.30 -12.11 4.50
N THR A 113 13.84 -12.42 5.71
CA THR A 113 14.09 -13.73 6.35
C THR A 113 12.83 -14.60 6.48
N GLY A 114 11.64 -14.03 6.31
CA GLY A 114 10.36 -14.69 6.55
C GLY A 114 10.09 -14.97 8.04
N ALA A 115 10.95 -14.51 8.94
CA ALA A 115 10.82 -14.77 10.37
C ALA A 115 9.84 -13.78 11.02
N LEU A 116 9.02 -14.28 11.96
CA LEU A 116 8.22 -13.42 12.82
C LEU A 116 9.14 -12.71 13.82
N GLN A 117 9.14 -11.38 13.77
CA GLN A 117 9.88 -10.53 14.70
C GLN A 117 8.93 -9.79 15.63
N ALA A 118 9.30 -9.68 16.90
CA ALA A 118 8.60 -8.79 17.81
C ALA A 118 8.75 -7.35 17.28
N PRO A 119 7.67 -6.57 17.22
CA PRO A 119 7.74 -5.18 16.79
C PRO A 119 8.74 -4.44 17.65
N GLN A 120 9.63 -3.69 17.02
CA GLN A 120 10.56 -2.83 17.75
C GLN A 120 9.74 -1.86 18.59
N ALA A 121 10.11 -1.66 19.86
CA ALA A 121 9.45 -0.72 20.78
C ALA A 121 9.72 0.77 20.44
N ARG A 122 9.66 1.12 19.14
CA ARG A 122 9.78 2.50 18.67
C ARG A 122 8.47 3.24 18.94
N GLY A 123 8.57 4.53 19.23
CA GLY A 123 7.38 5.32 19.55
C GLY A 123 6.77 5.04 20.93
N PHE A 124 7.36 4.19 21.79
CA PHE A 124 6.82 4.02 23.15
C PHE A 124 6.80 5.31 23.99
N TRP A 125 7.58 6.29 23.55
CA TRP A 125 7.67 7.64 24.09
C TRP A 125 6.97 8.68 23.18
N THR A 126 6.06 8.27 22.29
CA THR A 126 5.21 9.20 21.52
C THR A 126 3.99 9.62 22.32
N SER A 127 3.49 10.83 22.05
CA SER A 127 2.21 11.34 22.55
C SER A 127 1.01 10.79 21.77
N ALA A 128 1.23 10.10 20.65
CA ALA A 128 0.23 9.52 19.76
C ALA A 128 0.12 7.98 19.90
N MET A 129 -0.75 7.33 19.12
CA MET A 129 -0.67 5.88 18.92
C MET A 129 0.65 5.57 18.18
N PRO A 130 1.56 4.77 18.76
CA PRO A 130 2.78 4.39 18.05
C PRO A 130 2.44 3.62 16.77
N GLU A 131 3.17 3.84 15.69
CA GLU A 131 2.87 3.18 14.41
C GLU A 131 3.08 1.67 14.54
N GLY A 132 2.16 0.89 13.97
CA GLY A 132 2.10 -0.57 14.16
C GLY A 132 1.35 -1.02 15.41
N TYR A 133 0.89 -0.12 16.28
CA TYR A 133 0.07 -0.45 17.45
C TYR A 133 -1.40 -0.11 17.22
N ALA A 134 -2.28 -0.87 17.90
CA ALA A 134 -3.72 -0.67 17.86
C ALA A 134 -4.36 -0.98 19.23
N ASN A 135 -5.60 -0.52 19.44
CA ASN A 135 -6.38 -0.91 20.62
C ASN A 135 -6.90 -2.34 20.56
N THR A 136 -7.01 -2.88 19.34
CA THR A 136 -7.36 -4.27 19.04
C THR A 136 -6.43 -4.79 17.97
N VAL A 137 -5.94 -6.01 18.13
CA VAL A 137 -5.12 -6.71 17.11
C VAL A 137 -5.88 -7.92 16.59
N GLN A 138 -5.60 -8.28 15.35
CA GLN A 138 -6.27 -9.37 14.67
C GLN A 138 -5.24 -10.24 13.96
N PHE A 139 -5.45 -11.56 13.95
CA PHE A 139 -4.58 -12.48 13.21
C PHE A 139 -5.33 -13.75 12.80
N LEU A 140 -4.88 -14.40 11.73
CA LEU A 140 -5.39 -15.71 11.33
C LEU A 140 -4.81 -16.81 12.22
N ALA A 141 -5.67 -17.66 12.75
CA ALA A 141 -5.30 -18.89 13.44
C ALA A 141 -4.87 -19.99 12.46
N SER A 142 -3.82 -19.71 11.68
CA SER A 142 -3.28 -20.61 10.67
C SER A 142 -2.41 -21.71 11.29
N GLY A 143 -2.47 -22.89 10.71
CA GLY A 143 -1.56 -23.99 10.95
C GLY A 143 -0.31 -23.92 10.08
N LYS A 144 0.34 -25.07 9.88
CA LYS A 144 1.52 -25.24 9.03
C LYS A 144 1.24 -24.94 7.57
N VAL A 145 0.03 -25.22 7.11
CA VAL A 145 -0.44 -24.82 5.78
C VAL A 145 -1.04 -23.42 5.91
N PRO A 146 -0.48 -22.39 5.24
CA PRO A 146 -1.01 -21.03 5.30
C PRO A 146 -2.51 -20.98 4.99
N GLY A 147 -3.27 -20.23 5.77
CA GLY A 147 -4.72 -20.07 5.61
C GLY A 147 -5.58 -21.25 6.05
N LEU A 148 -5.00 -22.36 6.53
CA LEU A 148 -5.72 -23.56 6.97
C LEU A 148 -5.28 -24.01 8.37
N LEU A 149 -6.18 -24.65 9.11
CA LEU A 149 -5.89 -25.33 10.38
C LEU A 149 -6.36 -26.79 10.31
N GLN A 150 -5.41 -27.71 10.27
CA GLN A 150 -5.68 -29.14 10.07
C GLN A 150 -6.28 -29.80 11.32
N PRO A 151 -7.00 -30.94 11.19
CA PRO A 151 -7.49 -31.69 12.34
C PRO A 151 -6.37 -32.07 13.32
N GLY A 152 -6.59 -31.81 14.60
CA GLY A 152 -5.62 -32.03 15.68
C GLY A 152 -4.42 -31.06 15.67
N GLU A 153 -4.37 -30.12 14.73
CA GLU A 153 -3.33 -29.12 14.67
C GLU A 153 -3.55 -28.04 15.73
N LYS A 154 -2.45 -27.65 16.38
CA LYS A 154 -2.42 -26.62 17.41
C LYS A 154 -1.49 -25.50 16.97
N GLY A 155 -1.88 -24.28 17.27
CA GLY A 155 -1.05 -23.10 17.10
C GLY A 155 -1.00 -22.27 18.37
N ARG A 156 0.05 -21.46 18.46
CA ARG A 156 0.24 -20.50 19.54
C ARG A 156 0.80 -19.22 18.95
N PHE A 157 0.13 -18.12 19.20
CA PHE A 157 0.46 -16.82 18.63
C PHE A 157 0.68 -15.79 19.74
N PRO A 158 1.80 -15.05 19.73
CA PRO A 158 2.05 -14.01 20.72
C PRO A 158 1.35 -12.70 20.33
N VAL A 159 0.74 -12.06 21.32
CA VAL A 159 0.26 -10.68 21.27
C VAL A 159 1.07 -9.87 22.27
N TYR A 160 1.72 -8.81 21.80
CA TYR A 160 2.54 -7.96 22.65
C TYR A 160 1.69 -6.82 23.22
N TRP A 161 1.67 -6.75 24.54
CA TRP A 161 1.16 -5.63 25.30
C TRP A 161 2.30 -4.66 25.52
N ALA A 162 2.16 -3.42 25.08
CA ALA A 162 3.12 -2.37 25.40
C ALA A 162 2.64 -1.50 26.57
N GLY A 163 1.33 -1.27 26.69
CA GLY A 163 0.83 -0.37 27.73
C GLY A 163 -0.61 0.07 27.52
N TRP A 164 -0.93 1.23 28.11
CA TRP A 164 -2.23 1.87 28.00
C TRP A 164 -2.06 3.34 27.66
N GLN A 165 -2.84 3.85 26.71
CA GLN A 165 -2.76 5.24 26.29
C GLN A 165 -3.23 6.19 27.40
N GLN A 166 -2.55 7.33 27.50
CA GLN A 166 -2.95 8.41 28.41
C GLN A 166 -4.32 9.00 28.00
N PRO A 167 -5.08 9.62 28.93
CA PRO A 167 -4.79 9.75 30.37
C PRO A 167 -5.00 8.43 31.12
N TRP A 168 -4.18 8.19 32.14
CA TRP A 168 -4.28 7.00 32.99
C TRP A 168 -5.22 7.20 34.16
N ASN A 169 -5.90 6.13 34.54
CA ASN A 169 -6.66 6.08 35.77
C ASN A 169 -5.82 5.46 36.91
N PHE A 170 -5.25 6.31 37.77
CA PHE A 170 -4.42 5.87 38.90
C PHE A 170 -5.20 5.20 40.04
N SER A 171 -6.51 4.99 39.91
CA SER A 171 -7.25 4.05 40.77
C SER A 171 -7.07 2.58 40.34
N TYR A 172 -6.33 2.32 39.25
CA TYR A 172 -6.00 1.00 38.70
C TYR A 172 -7.20 0.04 38.58
N PRO A 173 -8.30 0.43 37.90
CA PRO A 173 -9.37 -0.52 37.62
C PRO A 173 -8.84 -1.71 36.79
N PRO A 174 -9.46 -2.90 36.89
CA PRO A 174 -9.00 -4.07 36.14
C PRO A 174 -9.06 -3.82 34.64
N ILE A 175 -8.09 -4.40 33.93
CA ILE A 175 -8.05 -4.44 32.47
C ILE A 175 -8.66 -5.79 32.06
N ASN A 176 -9.80 -5.75 31.38
CA ASN A 176 -10.51 -6.92 30.89
C ASN A 176 -10.08 -7.20 29.46
N PHE A 177 -9.50 -8.38 29.24
CA PHE A 177 -9.12 -8.84 27.90
C PHE A 177 -10.29 -9.57 27.23
N THR A 178 -10.39 -9.40 25.92
CA THR A 178 -11.42 -10.05 25.09
C THR A 178 -10.76 -10.84 23.97
N LEU A 179 -11.22 -12.07 23.73
CA LEU A 179 -10.88 -12.88 22.57
C LEU A 179 -12.15 -13.11 21.74
N GLY A 180 -12.20 -12.55 20.54
CA GLY A 180 -13.25 -12.78 19.55
C GLY A 180 -12.80 -13.78 18.48
N VAL A 181 -13.78 -14.44 17.87
CA VAL A 181 -13.59 -15.36 16.74
C VAL A 181 -14.53 -14.94 15.62
N VAL A 182 -14.01 -14.81 14.41
CA VAL A 182 -14.80 -14.63 13.18
C VAL A 182 -14.43 -15.74 12.21
N GLU A 183 -15.42 -16.53 11.83
CA GLU A 183 -15.27 -17.65 10.90
C GLU A 183 -15.69 -17.25 9.48
N ASP A 184 -15.21 -17.99 8.47
CA ASP A 184 -15.57 -17.81 7.06
C ASP A 184 -17.05 -18.16 6.77
N SER A 185 -17.69 -18.92 7.67
CA SER A 185 -19.11 -19.23 7.65
C SER A 185 -20.03 -18.06 8.06
N ASN A 186 -19.45 -16.95 8.54
CA ASN A 186 -20.22 -15.82 9.05
C ASN A 186 -20.97 -15.08 7.92
N ALA A 187 -22.28 -15.29 7.84
CA ALA A 187 -23.16 -14.66 6.86
C ALA A 187 -23.60 -13.22 7.24
N GLY A 188 -23.12 -12.68 8.36
CA GLY A 188 -23.39 -11.30 8.76
C GLY A 188 -22.84 -10.33 7.73
N ALA A 189 -23.66 -9.35 7.34
CA ALA A 189 -23.25 -8.29 6.42
C ALA A 189 -22.18 -7.41 7.07
N ILE A 190 -21.17 -7.02 6.30
CA ILE A 190 -20.23 -5.98 6.69
C ILE A 190 -20.84 -4.64 6.31
N ASP A 191 -20.87 -3.71 7.27
CA ASP A 191 -21.16 -2.32 6.96
C ASP A 191 -19.92 -1.65 6.36
N TRP A 192 -19.71 -1.88 5.06
CA TRP A 192 -18.62 -1.24 4.33
C TRP A 192 -18.77 0.27 4.26
N ALA A 193 -19.98 0.82 4.43
CA ALA A 193 -20.17 2.27 4.42
C ALA A 193 -19.58 2.89 5.69
N GLU A 194 -19.81 2.27 6.86
CA GLU A 194 -19.21 2.69 8.12
C GLU A 194 -17.67 2.55 8.10
N LEU A 195 -17.17 1.40 7.63
CA LEU A 195 -15.73 1.15 7.60
C LEU A 195 -14.97 2.04 6.61
N LYS A 196 -15.60 2.42 5.50
CA LYS A 196 -14.96 3.23 4.46
C LYS A 196 -14.38 4.53 5.01
N ASP A 197 -15.11 5.24 5.84
CA ASP A 197 -14.65 6.53 6.38
C ASP A 197 -13.61 6.31 7.47
N ALA A 198 -13.77 5.28 8.31
CA ALA A 198 -12.82 4.94 9.36
C ALA A 198 -11.46 4.47 8.80
N MET A 199 -11.46 3.82 7.64
CA MET A 199 -10.26 3.28 7.00
C MET A 199 -9.62 4.25 5.99
N LYS A 200 -10.25 5.39 5.69
CA LYS A 200 -9.72 6.36 4.74
C LYS A 200 -8.42 6.99 5.28
N PRO A 201 -7.29 6.86 4.57
CA PRO A 201 -6.09 7.60 4.94
C PRO A 201 -6.28 9.10 4.70
N ASN A 202 -5.92 9.94 5.68
CA ASN A 202 -5.95 11.41 5.54
C ASN A 202 -5.16 11.93 4.33
N SER A 203 -4.15 11.17 3.91
CA SER A 203 -3.25 11.51 2.80
C SER A 203 -3.81 11.22 1.40
N ILE A 204 -5.03 10.71 1.29
CA ILE A 204 -5.68 10.35 0.03
C ILE A 204 -6.96 11.18 -0.15
N GLY A 205 -7.11 11.79 -1.33
CA GLY A 205 -8.32 12.52 -1.70
C GLY A 205 -9.56 11.63 -1.69
N SER A 206 -10.75 12.21 -1.47
CA SER A 206 -11.99 11.43 -1.41
C SER A 206 -12.27 10.66 -2.69
N ASP A 207 -12.04 11.26 -3.86
CA ASP A 207 -12.32 10.59 -5.15
C ASP A 207 -11.38 9.43 -5.41
N THR A 208 -10.10 9.59 -5.10
CA THR A 208 -9.10 8.52 -5.12
C THR A 208 -9.48 7.37 -4.18
N TRP A 209 -9.88 7.70 -2.94
CA TRP A 209 -10.31 6.70 -1.97
C TRP A 209 -11.58 5.99 -2.43
N ASN A 210 -12.52 6.70 -3.05
CA ASN A 210 -13.75 6.11 -3.58
C ASN A 210 -13.46 5.07 -4.68
N ALA A 211 -12.54 5.37 -5.61
CA ALA A 211 -12.13 4.44 -6.65
C ALA A 211 -11.39 3.22 -6.07
N LEU A 212 -10.42 3.44 -5.17
CA LEU A 212 -9.69 2.34 -4.52
C LEU A 212 -10.60 1.45 -3.68
N TRP A 213 -11.52 2.04 -2.91
CA TRP A 213 -12.45 1.32 -2.04
C TRP A 213 -13.42 0.44 -2.83
N ARG A 214 -13.86 0.89 -4.01
CA ARG A 214 -14.67 0.06 -4.91
C ARG A 214 -13.88 -1.13 -5.44
N ALA A 215 -12.64 -0.91 -5.89
CA ALA A 215 -11.77 -2.00 -6.32
C ALA A 215 -11.53 -3.02 -5.19
N PHE A 216 -11.30 -2.55 -3.96
CA PHE A 216 -11.13 -3.40 -2.78
C PHE A 216 -12.40 -4.20 -2.44
N THR A 217 -13.55 -3.53 -2.28
CA THR A 217 -14.80 -4.21 -1.88
C THR A 217 -15.34 -5.17 -2.95
N ALA A 218 -14.97 -4.97 -4.22
CA ALA A 218 -15.28 -5.93 -5.29
C ALA A 218 -14.57 -7.28 -5.09
N GLU A 219 -13.39 -7.30 -4.45
CA GLU A 219 -12.63 -8.52 -4.16
C GLU A 219 -13.07 -9.16 -2.84
N THR A 220 -13.36 -8.36 -1.81
CA THR A 220 -13.66 -8.86 -0.46
C THR A 220 -15.08 -9.43 -0.30
N GLY A 221 -16.04 -8.98 -1.11
CA GLY A 221 -17.45 -9.35 -0.98
C GLY A 221 -18.20 -8.60 0.14
N SER A 222 -19.41 -9.03 0.51
CA SER A 222 -20.33 -8.26 1.38
C SER A 222 -20.54 -8.81 2.80
N THR A 223 -19.89 -9.91 3.16
CA THR A 223 -20.08 -10.59 4.45
C THR A 223 -18.77 -10.73 5.24
N TRP A 224 -18.87 -10.86 6.57
CA TRP A 224 -17.72 -11.14 7.44
C TRP A 224 -17.00 -12.42 7.04
N GLY A 225 -17.75 -13.43 6.59
CA GLY A 225 -17.20 -14.66 6.05
C GLY A 225 -16.39 -14.45 4.76
N GLY A 226 -16.87 -13.58 3.86
CA GLY A 226 -16.15 -13.19 2.64
C GLY A 226 -14.83 -12.47 2.94
N TYR A 227 -14.83 -11.56 3.91
CA TYR A 227 -13.61 -10.90 4.38
C TYR A 227 -12.58 -11.89 4.93
N VAL A 228 -13.02 -12.81 5.79
CA VAL A 228 -12.14 -13.85 6.33
C VAL A 228 -11.62 -14.78 5.22
N ALA A 229 -12.46 -15.12 4.23
CA ALA A 229 -12.06 -15.91 3.07
C ALA A 229 -10.99 -15.21 2.23
N MET A 230 -11.16 -13.91 1.94
CA MET A 230 -10.17 -13.11 1.22
C MET A 230 -8.81 -13.08 1.96
N LEU A 231 -8.83 -12.91 3.29
CA LEU A 231 -7.60 -12.92 4.10
C LEU A 231 -6.87 -14.26 4.01
N GLN A 232 -7.63 -15.36 4.04
CA GLN A 232 -7.10 -16.72 3.93
C GLN A 232 -6.52 -16.98 2.54
N GLU A 233 -7.17 -16.53 1.47
CA GLU A 233 -6.69 -16.64 0.09
C GLU A 233 -5.37 -15.88 -0.09
N ASN A 234 -5.27 -14.68 0.48
CA ASN A 234 -4.02 -13.92 0.49
C ASN A 234 -2.91 -14.62 1.28
N ALA A 235 -3.23 -15.21 2.44
CA ALA A 235 -2.27 -16.00 3.22
C ALA A 235 -1.77 -17.23 2.44
N ILE A 236 -2.66 -17.92 1.73
CA ILE A 236 -2.31 -19.05 0.85
C ILE A 236 -1.40 -18.58 -0.28
N TYR A 237 -1.76 -17.48 -0.96
CA TYR A 237 -0.98 -16.92 -2.07
C TYR A 237 0.44 -16.56 -1.63
N LEU A 238 0.58 -15.82 -0.54
CA LEU A 238 1.89 -15.45 0.02
C LEU A 238 2.66 -16.68 0.51
N GLY A 239 1.95 -17.66 1.07
CA GLY A 239 2.48 -18.97 1.43
C GLY A 239 3.16 -19.69 0.27
N ARG A 240 2.57 -19.64 -0.94
CA ARG A 240 3.18 -20.19 -2.17
C ARG A 240 4.46 -19.48 -2.57
N GLN A 241 4.65 -18.23 -2.13
CA GLN A 241 5.89 -17.47 -2.30
C GLN A 241 6.89 -17.69 -1.15
N GLY A 242 6.59 -18.58 -0.20
CA GLY A 242 7.41 -18.88 0.97
C GLY A 242 7.19 -17.93 2.16
N LEU A 243 6.15 -17.09 2.11
CA LEU A 243 5.83 -16.12 3.17
C LEU A 243 4.63 -16.59 3.99
N HIS A 244 4.86 -16.97 5.25
CA HIS A 244 3.80 -17.43 6.16
C HIS A 244 3.15 -16.26 6.91
N VAL A 245 2.20 -15.56 6.26
CA VAL A 245 1.57 -14.34 6.79
C VAL A 245 0.26 -14.62 7.53
N ASN A 246 0.24 -14.30 8.83
CA ASN A 246 -0.94 -14.43 9.70
C ASN A 246 -1.44 -13.09 10.24
N ASP A 247 -0.64 -12.02 10.16
CA ASP A 247 -1.05 -10.67 10.55
C ASP A 247 -2.06 -10.11 9.56
N ILE A 248 -3.17 -9.58 10.07
CA ILE A 248 -4.20 -8.97 9.22
C ILE A 248 -3.72 -7.64 8.65
N GLY A 249 -2.88 -6.88 9.37
CA GLY A 249 -2.31 -5.64 8.87
C GLY A 249 -1.60 -5.86 7.54
N ASP A 250 -0.68 -6.83 7.51
CA ASP A 250 0.06 -7.22 6.31
C ASP A 250 -0.83 -7.82 5.21
N LEU A 251 -1.78 -8.71 5.55
CA LEU A 251 -2.69 -9.32 4.57
C LEU A 251 -3.66 -8.30 3.93
N LEU A 252 -4.13 -7.34 4.73
CA LEU A 252 -4.99 -6.26 4.26
C LEU A 252 -4.20 -5.22 3.46
N ALA A 253 -2.98 -4.90 3.88
CA ALA A 253 -2.09 -4.04 3.09
C ALA A 253 -1.77 -4.66 1.74
N PHE A 254 -1.57 -5.99 1.69
CA PHE A 254 -1.43 -6.74 0.45
C PHE A 254 -2.68 -6.61 -0.42
N GLU A 255 -3.88 -6.78 0.16
CA GLU A 255 -5.13 -6.60 -0.60
C GLU A 255 -5.29 -5.19 -1.16
N PHE A 256 -5.05 -4.15 -0.35
CA PHE A 256 -5.08 -2.78 -0.85
C PHE A 256 -4.04 -2.53 -1.94
N ALA A 257 -2.87 -3.17 -1.87
CA ALA A 257 -1.89 -3.09 -2.94
C ALA A 257 -2.42 -3.75 -4.24
N GLN A 258 -3.05 -4.93 -4.15
CA GLN A 258 -3.71 -5.57 -5.29
C GLN A 258 -4.80 -4.66 -5.87
N ALA A 259 -5.70 -4.15 -5.03
CA ALA A 259 -6.75 -3.18 -5.37
C ALA A 259 -6.21 -1.92 -6.06
N ASP A 260 -5.11 -1.37 -5.55
CA ASP A 260 -4.45 -0.19 -6.12
C ASP A 260 -3.80 -0.47 -7.48
N GLY A 261 -3.64 -1.74 -7.85
CA GLY A 261 -3.05 -2.20 -9.10
C GLY A 261 -1.59 -2.62 -8.96
N MET A 262 -1.23 -3.34 -7.90
CA MET A 262 0.14 -3.84 -7.68
C MET A 262 0.76 -4.44 -8.96
N ASN A 263 1.84 -3.82 -9.42
CA ASN A 263 2.54 -4.23 -10.65
C ASN A 263 4.04 -3.91 -10.54
N VAL A 264 4.88 -4.70 -11.22
CA VAL A 264 6.32 -4.43 -11.35
C VAL A 264 6.59 -3.15 -12.14
N ILE A 265 5.70 -2.79 -13.06
CA ILE A 265 5.71 -1.51 -13.76
C ILE A 265 4.92 -0.51 -12.93
N ARG A 266 5.60 0.45 -12.30
CA ARG A 266 4.97 1.50 -11.48
C ARG A 266 4.73 2.80 -12.25
N THR A 267 5.60 3.08 -13.21
CA THR A 267 5.63 4.33 -13.98
C THR A 267 5.42 4.02 -15.45
N LEU A 268 4.39 4.59 -16.08
CA LEU A 268 4.07 4.36 -17.50
C LEU A 268 4.79 5.35 -18.42
N ALA A 269 5.03 6.55 -17.91
CA ALA A 269 5.71 7.62 -18.62
C ALA A 269 6.61 8.41 -17.67
N SER A 270 7.79 8.79 -18.14
CA SER A 270 8.68 9.71 -17.44
C SER A 270 9.50 10.50 -18.44
N SER A 271 9.79 11.75 -18.15
CA SER A 271 10.60 12.62 -19.01
C SER A 271 11.34 13.66 -18.17
N THR A 272 12.59 13.94 -18.51
CA THR A 272 13.32 15.10 -18.01
C THR A 272 13.11 16.24 -18.99
N ASP A 273 12.35 17.24 -18.56
CA ASP A 273 11.85 18.30 -19.43
C ASP A 273 12.76 19.52 -19.45
N ALA A 274 13.55 19.71 -18.41
CA ALA A 274 14.61 20.70 -18.35
C ALA A 274 15.76 20.19 -17.47
N SER A 275 16.99 20.53 -17.83
CA SER A 275 18.16 20.26 -17.01
C SER A 275 19.24 21.31 -17.26
N VAL A 276 19.81 21.82 -16.18
CA VAL A 276 20.98 22.69 -16.19
C VAL A 276 22.05 22.12 -15.26
N VAL A 277 23.24 21.93 -15.82
CA VAL A 277 24.40 21.41 -15.09
C VAL A 277 24.90 22.48 -14.14
N ALA A 278 25.15 22.10 -12.89
CA ALA A 278 25.69 22.97 -11.86
C ALA A 278 26.75 22.23 -11.01
N PRO A 279 27.69 22.92 -10.36
CA PRO A 279 28.66 22.27 -9.49
C PRO A 279 27.97 21.50 -8.35
N GLY A 280 28.23 20.19 -8.25
CA GLY A 280 27.64 19.33 -7.22
C GLY A 280 26.24 18.86 -7.60
N LEU A 281 25.22 19.64 -7.25
CA LEU A 281 23.81 19.28 -7.49
C LEU A 281 23.31 19.90 -8.79
N ASP A 282 23.17 19.08 -9.84
CA ASP A 282 22.47 19.50 -11.06
C ASP A 282 21.00 19.84 -10.77
N ILE A 283 20.46 20.81 -11.51
CA ILE A 283 19.03 21.13 -11.44
C ILE A 283 18.34 20.47 -12.62
N SER A 284 17.44 19.53 -12.34
CA SER A 284 16.58 18.91 -13.36
C SER A 284 15.12 18.99 -12.96
N PHE A 285 14.25 19.16 -13.95
CA PHE A 285 12.80 18.98 -13.79
C PHE A 285 12.40 17.73 -14.54
N THR A 286 11.96 16.72 -13.79
CA THR A 286 11.56 15.42 -14.31
C THR A 286 10.16 15.11 -13.84
N ARG A 287 9.27 14.83 -14.79
CA ARG A 287 7.90 14.40 -14.53
C ARG A 287 7.74 12.90 -14.71
N SER A 288 6.79 12.31 -14.01
CA SER A 288 6.44 10.90 -14.08
C SER A 288 4.95 10.67 -13.87
N TYR A 289 4.41 9.70 -14.63
CA TYR A 289 3.03 9.26 -14.52
C TYR A 289 2.97 7.86 -13.88
N GLY A 290 2.29 7.76 -12.74
CA GLY A 290 2.12 6.51 -12.01
C GLY A 290 0.89 5.73 -12.44
N GLN A 291 0.99 4.40 -12.55
CA GLN A 291 -0.12 3.58 -13.06
C GLN A 291 -1.22 3.26 -12.04
N SER A 292 -0.89 3.22 -10.76
CA SER A 292 -1.82 2.75 -9.71
C SER A 292 -3.01 3.69 -9.54
N ILE A 293 -4.12 3.20 -9.00
CA ILE A 293 -5.36 3.99 -8.81
C ILE A 293 -5.05 5.26 -8.01
N THR A 294 -4.33 5.09 -6.90
CA THR A 294 -3.92 6.16 -5.99
C THR A 294 -3.04 7.19 -6.67
N ARG A 295 -2.24 6.80 -7.67
CA ARG A 295 -1.40 7.73 -8.42
C ARG A 295 -2.18 8.46 -9.48
N ARG A 296 -2.90 7.76 -10.35
CA ARG A 296 -3.60 8.40 -11.47
C ARG A 296 -4.74 9.33 -11.04
N HIS A 297 -5.36 9.06 -9.90
CA HIS A 297 -6.38 9.95 -9.31
C HIS A 297 -5.80 11.09 -8.46
N ALA A 298 -4.48 11.17 -8.29
CA ALA A 298 -3.86 12.31 -7.62
C ALA A 298 -3.75 13.47 -8.61
N LEU A 299 -4.39 14.59 -8.29
CA LEU A 299 -4.26 15.82 -9.06
C LEU A 299 -2.97 16.56 -8.66
N GLY A 300 -2.01 16.61 -9.59
CA GLY A 300 -0.75 17.34 -9.40
C GLY A 300 -0.68 18.64 -10.22
N ASP A 301 0.47 19.30 -10.13
CA ASP A 301 0.78 20.55 -10.83
C ASP A 301 0.81 20.41 -12.36
N LEU A 302 0.93 19.17 -12.85
CA LEU A 302 0.87 18.76 -14.26
C LEU A 302 -0.42 17.96 -14.57
N GLY A 303 -1.47 18.06 -13.75
CA GLY A 303 -2.72 17.34 -13.93
C GLY A 303 -2.77 15.96 -13.27
N TYR A 304 -3.88 15.25 -13.46
CA TYR A 304 -4.10 13.93 -12.85
C TYR A 304 -3.03 12.91 -13.25
N GLY A 305 -2.50 12.20 -12.26
CA GLY A 305 -1.54 11.12 -12.43
C GLY A 305 -0.09 11.55 -12.62
N TRP A 306 0.16 12.83 -12.87
CA TRP A 306 1.50 13.38 -13.02
C TRP A 306 2.04 13.91 -11.70
N SER A 307 3.32 13.62 -11.46
CA SER A 307 4.13 14.23 -10.40
C SER A 307 5.50 14.59 -10.95
N HIS A 308 6.20 15.52 -10.29
CA HIS A 308 7.57 15.87 -10.62
C HIS A 308 8.51 15.70 -9.43
N ASN A 309 9.82 15.65 -9.71
CA ASN A 309 10.88 15.40 -8.73
C ASN A 309 11.05 16.49 -7.64
N TRP A 310 10.26 17.55 -7.70
CA TRP A 310 10.24 18.65 -6.72
C TRP A 310 8.96 18.70 -5.88
N ASP A 311 8.04 17.73 -6.07
CA ASP A 311 6.79 17.59 -5.31
C ASP A 311 7.05 17.03 -3.91
N TYR A 312 7.72 17.81 -3.07
CA TYR A 312 7.93 17.49 -1.67
C TYR A 312 7.11 18.40 -0.77
N SER A 313 6.47 17.81 0.24
CA SER A 313 5.81 18.53 1.31
C SER A 313 5.83 17.76 2.62
N LEU A 314 5.66 18.46 3.73
CA LEU A 314 5.34 17.88 5.03
C LEU A 314 3.89 18.20 5.39
N GLN A 315 3.16 17.17 5.80
CA GLN A 315 1.88 17.30 6.47
C GLN A 315 2.12 17.14 7.97
N ILE A 316 1.78 18.16 8.75
CA ILE A 316 1.90 18.15 10.21
C ILE A 316 0.52 17.86 10.81
N GLU A 317 0.38 16.71 11.45
CA GLU A 317 -0.86 16.25 12.08
C GLU A 317 -1.05 16.88 13.46
N ALA A 318 -2.30 16.89 13.95
CA ALA A 318 -2.65 17.50 15.24
C ALA A 318 -1.99 16.84 16.45
N ASP A 319 -1.61 15.56 16.34
CA ASP A 319 -0.90 14.81 17.37
C ASP A 319 0.63 14.99 17.33
N GLY A 320 1.12 15.80 16.40
CA GLY A 320 2.54 16.08 16.17
C GLY A 320 3.22 15.15 15.17
N THR A 321 2.53 14.11 14.67
CA THR A 321 3.07 13.23 13.62
C THR A 321 3.32 14.02 12.33
N ILE A 322 4.46 13.79 11.69
CA ILE A 322 4.80 14.41 10.41
C ILE A 322 4.77 13.35 9.31
N ARG A 323 3.99 13.58 8.27
CA ARG A 323 3.96 12.78 7.05
C ARG A 323 4.65 13.54 5.93
N MET A 324 5.82 13.07 5.53
CA MET A 324 6.51 13.58 4.36
C MET A 324 5.94 12.93 3.11
N VAL A 325 5.45 13.75 2.18
CA VAL A 325 5.04 13.32 0.84
C VAL A 325 6.14 13.75 -0.13
N GLY A 326 6.55 12.84 -1.00
CA GLY A 326 7.53 13.10 -2.05
C GLY A 326 7.02 12.76 -3.45
N PRO A 327 7.88 12.91 -4.46
CA PRO A 327 7.58 12.60 -5.86
C PRO A 327 7.05 11.19 -6.05
N GLY A 328 6.19 11.01 -7.07
CA GLY A 328 5.48 9.76 -7.29
C GLY A 328 4.69 9.32 -6.05
N GLY A 329 4.24 10.31 -5.25
CA GLY A 329 3.58 10.23 -3.94
C GLY A 329 4.18 9.25 -2.93
N SER A 330 5.50 9.10 -2.95
CA SER A 330 6.25 8.43 -1.88
C SER A 330 5.90 9.05 -0.52
N ARG A 331 5.88 8.23 0.54
CA ARG A 331 5.49 8.67 1.88
C ARG A 331 6.48 8.16 2.93
N ARG A 332 6.80 9.01 3.89
CA ARG A 332 7.57 8.67 5.09
C ARG A 332 6.87 9.27 6.30
N THR A 333 6.77 8.52 7.38
CA THR A 333 6.16 8.99 8.63
C THR A 333 7.24 9.23 9.68
N TYR A 334 7.08 10.30 10.44
CA TYR A 334 7.94 10.69 11.55
C TYR A 334 7.08 10.96 12.79
N GLN A 335 7.17 10.11 13.80
CA GLN A 335 6.38 10.25 15.04
C GLN A 335 7.14 11.04 16.09
N PRO A 336 6.49 11.91 16.88
CA PRO A 336 7.20 12.72 17.87
C PRO A 336 7.87 11.84 18.92
N ASP A 337 9.11 12.18 19.25
CA ASP A 337 9.89 11.53 20.31
C ASP A 337 9.99 12.47 21.52
N SER A 338 9.41 12.06 22.65
CA SER A 338 9.43 12.87 23.88
C SER A 338 10.75 12.82 24.65
N ARG A 339 11.75 12.07 24.18
CA ARG A 339 13.08 12.01 24.78
C ARG A 339 13.90 13.25 24.41
N VAL A 340 14.83 13.63 25.30
CA VAL A 340 15.70 14.80 25.07
C VAL A 340 16.67 14.53 23.91
N GLY A 341 16.69 15.41 22.91
CA GLY A 341 17.72 15.44 21.84
C GLY A 341 17.32 14.83 20.50
N TYR A 342 16.20 14.11 20.42
CA TYR A 342 15.64 13.59 19.17
C TYR A 342 14.17 13.99 19.12
N PRO A 343 13.74 14.85 18.18
CA PRO A 343 12.35 15.28 18.14
C PRO A 343 11.42 14.27 17.45
N TYR A 344 11.95 13.36 16.62
CA TYR A 344 11.15 12.40 15.86
C TYR A 344 11.78 11.00 15.71
N PHE A 345 10.93 9.98 15.69
CA PHE A 345 11.24 8.60 15.29
C PHE A 345 10.97 8.40 13.80
N SER A 346 11.94 7.82 13.08
CA SER A 346 11.77 7.33 11.71
C SER A 346 11.19 5.92 11.68
N MET A 347 10.47 5.59 10.60
CA MET A 347 9.90 4.26 10.35
C MET A 347 10.97 3.16 10.30
N GLU A 348 10.54 1.91 10.44
CA GLU A 348 11.43 0.75 10.30
C GLU A 348 12.01 0.67 8.88
N GLY A 349 13.30 0.32 8.78
CA GLY A 349 14.06 0.38 7.52
C GLY A 349 14.39 1.80 7.03
N ASP A 350 13.78 2.84 7.62
CA ASP A 350 14.09 4.22 7.30
C ASP A 350 15.25 4.74 8.18
N HIS A 351 16.33 5.14 7.50
CA HIS A 351 17.53 5.68 8.13
C HIS A 351 17.68 7.20 7.98
N ALA A 352 16.74 7.90 7.34
CA ALA A 352 16.74 9.35 7.40
C ALA A 352 16.37 9.84 8.80
N VAL A 353 16.78 11.06 9.08
CA VAL A 353 16.47 11.75 10.33
C VAL A 353 15.70 13.02 10.00
N LEU A 354 14.60 13.23 10.71
CA LEU A 354 13.87 14.50 10.72
C LEU A 354 14.11 15.21 12.05
N ILE A 355 14.59 16.46 12.00
CA ILE A 355 14.73 17.31 13.17
C ILE A 355 13.92 18.60 13.03
N ALA A 356 13.27 19.01 14.12
CA ALA A 356 12.74 20.36 14.24
C ALA A 356 13.91 21.35 14.34
N SER A 357 13.83 22.45 13.58
CA SER A 357 14.82 23.52 13.53
C SER A 357 14.13 24.88 13.59
N ALA A 358 14.88 25.95 13.85
CA ALA A 358 14.32 27.29 13.89
C ALA A 358 13.68 27.63 12.53
N GLY A 359 12.36 27.79 12.51
CA GLY A 359 11.59 28.12 11.31
C GLY A 359 11.08 26.94 10.48
N GLY A 360 11.31 25.68 10.89
CA GLY A 360 10.80 24.53 10.15
C GLY A 360 11.44 23.19 10.51
N TYR A 361 11.67 22.34 9.50
CA TYR A 361 12.12 20.95 9.68
C TYR A 361 13.27 20.62 8.73
N LEU A 362 14.33 20.04 9.26
CA LEU A 362 15.45 19.53 8.46
C LEU A 362 15.33 18.02 8.34
N HIS A 363 15.22 17.55 7.11
CA HIS A 363 15.21 16.13 6.75
C HIS A 363 16.56 15.75 6.14
N SER A 364 17.29 14.82 6.75
CA SER A 364 18.62 14.38 6.30
C SER A 364 18.63 12.90 5.93
N GLU A 365 19.05 12.59 4.71
CA GLU A 365 19.31 11.22 4.26
C GLU A 365 20.67 10.73 4.80
N THR A 366 20.89 9.42 4.82
CA THR A 366 22.18 8.82 5.20
C THR A 366 23.34 9.18 4.26
N SER A 367 23.03 9.55 3.02
CA SER A 367 24.02 10.08 2.07
C SER A 367 24.55 11.46 2.45
N GLY A 368 23.92 12.13 3.42
CA GLY A 368 24.20 13.51 3.80
C GLY A 368 23.46 14.55 2.95
N TYR A 369 22.64 14.11 1.99
CA TYR A 369 21.70 14.99 1.29
C TYR A 369 20.61 15.48 2.24
N ALA A 370 20.38 16.79 2.27
CA ALA A 370 19.42 17.40 3.18
C ALA A 370 18.34 18.17 2.43
N ARG A 371 17.13 18.16 2.98
CA ARG A 371 15.99 18.97 2.55
C ARG A 371 15.52 19.79 3.75
N PHE A 372 15.34 21.08 3.57
CA PHE A 372 14.75 21.93 4.60
C PHE A 372 13.34 22.33 4.19
N PHE A 373 12.41 22.15 5.11
CA PHE A 373 11.01 22.54 4.97
C PHE A 373 10.71 23.69 5.94
N ASP A 374 9.89 24.64 5.54
CA ASP A 374 9.41 25.67 6.45
C ASP A 374 8.37 25.11 7.45
N SER A 375 7.91 25.96 8.38
CA SER A 375 6.91 25.57 9.39
C SER A 375 5.53 25.23 8.80
N THR A 376 5.27 25.57 7.53
CA THR A 376 4.05 25.19 6.81
C THR A 376 4.19 23.87 6.04
N GLY A 377 5.41 23.31 6.00
CA GLY A 377 5.73 22.07 5.33
C GLY A 377 6.12 22.23 3.86
N LYS A 378 6.40 23.44 3.38
CA LYS A 378 6.90 23.66 2.01
C LYS A 378 8.42 23.46 1.94
N LEU A 379 8.89 22.83 0.88
CA LEU A 379 10.31 22.68 0.61
C LEU A 379 10.94 24.05 0.34
N VAL A 380 11.96 24.44 1.12
CA VAL A 380 12.67 25.72 0.95
C VAL A 380 13.96 25.52 0.16
N TYR A 381 14.71 24.47 0.47
CA TYR A 381 15.92 24.14 -0.26
C TYR A 381 16.30 22.67 -0.12
N VAL A 382 17.13 22.22 -1.06
CA VAL A 382 17.90 20.99 -0.97
C VAL A 382 19.38 21.31 -1.01
N GLU A 383 20.18 20.57 -0.25
CA GLU A 383 21.61 20.85 -0.06
C GLU A 383 22.41 19.56 0.04
N ASP A 384 23.60 19.54 -0.57
CA ASP A 384 24.56 18.45 -0.45
C ASP A 384 25.54 18.67 0.71
N THR A 385 26.42 17.69 0.93
CA THR A 385 27.43 17.74 2.01
C THR A 385 28.53 18.77 1.81
N HIS A 386 28.61 19.41 0.62
CA HIS A 386 29.60 20.44 0.29
C HIS A 386 29.00 21.85 0.32
N GLY A 387 27.71 21.99 0.68
CA GLY A 387 27.01 23.27 0.72
C GLY A 387 26.53 23.76 -0.65
N ASN A 388 26.54 22.91 -1.68
CA ASN A 388 25.85 23.22 -2.93
C ASN A 388 24.35 23.11 -2.66
N ARG A 389 23.60 24.17 -2.98
CA ARG A 389 22.21 24.33 -2.56
C ARG A 389 21.34 24.71 -3.74
N ILE A 390 20.18 24.07 -3.88
CA ILE A 390 19.11 24.50 -4.77
C ILE A 390 17.98 25.06 -3.90
N THR A 391 17.66 26.33 -4.09
CA THR A 391 16.63 27.06 -3.34
C THR A 391 15.34 27.12 -4.14
N CYS A 392 14.23 26.81 -3.48
CA CYS A 392 12.88 26.84 -4.03
C CYS A 392 12.21 28.19 -3.70
N SER A 393 11.75 28.91 -4.72
CA SER A 393 11.00 30.17 -4.56
C SER A 393 9.55 29.99 -4.99
N TYR A 394 8.63 30.57 -4.23
CA TYR A 394 7.19 30.40 -4.44
C TYR A 394 6.46 31.73 -4.65
N SER A 395 5.43 31.70 -5.49
CA SER A 395 4.37 32.71 -5.54
C SER A 395 3.10 32.10 -4.95
N GLY A 396 2.75 32.48 -3.71
CA GLY A 396 1.70 31.79 -2.96
C GLY A 396 2.07 30.32 -2.70
N ASN A 397 1.32 29.39 -3.30
CA ASN A 397 1.59 27.94 -3.21
C ASN A 397 2.36 27.38 -4.42
N GLN A 398 2.55 28.18 -5.47
CA GLN A 398 3.15 27.73 -6.73
C GLN A 398 4.66 27.88 -6.69
N LEU A 399 5.39 26.80 -6.95
CA LEU A 399 6.84 26.83 -7.12
C LEU A 399 7.15 27.56 -8.43
N VAL A 400 7.82 28.71 -8.36
CA VAL A 400 8.09 29.56 -9.54
C VAL A 400 9.55 29.55 -9.96
N ARG A 401 10.48 29.16 -9.08
CA ARG A 401 11.92 29.12 -9.40
C ARG A 401 12.66 28.11 -8.57
N LEU A 402 13.61 27.43 -9.22
CA LEU A 402 14.64 26.60 -8.60
C LEU A 402 15.99 27.23 -8.92
N GLU A 403 16.75 27.63 -7.91
CA GLU A 403 18.01 28.36 -8.10
C GLU A 403 19.16 27.70 -7.34
N HIS A 404 20.18 27.27 -8.09
CA HIS A 404 21.41 26.74 -7.51
C HIS A 404 22.30 27.86 -6.97
N SER A 405 23.10 27.59 -5.94
CA SER A 405 24.03 28.54 -5.32
C SER A 405 25.12 29.10 -6.27
N SER A 406 25.27 28.51 -7.45
CA SER A 406 26.13 28.98 -8.55
C SER A 406 25.43 29.90 -9.56
N GLY A 407 24.13 30.20 -9.36
CA GLY A 407 23.30 31.08 -10.19
C GLY A 407 22.57 30.42 -11.35
N GLN A 408 22.84 29.14 -11.64
CA GLN A 408 22.04 28.36 -12.59
C GLN A 408 20.62 28.18 -12.01
N HIS A 409 19.61 28.19 -12.87
CA HIS A 409 18.23 28.14 -12.41
C HIS A 409 17.27 27.54 -13.45
N LEU A 410 16.11 27.11 -12.97
CA LEU A 410 14.92 26.85 -13.75
C LEU A 410 13.80 27.78 -13.28
N ASP A 411 13.19 28.52 -14.20
CA ASP A 411 11.98 29.30 -13.99
C ASP A 411 10.76 28.46 -14.39
N ILE A 412 9.73 28.46 -13.54
CA ILE A 412 8.50 27.69 -13.69
C ILE A 412 7.36 28.67 -13.95
N GLY A 413 6.83 28.65 -15.16
CA GLY A 413 5.68 29.43 -15.58
C GLY A 413 4.37 28.69 -15.29
N TRP A 414 3.33 29.42 -14.90
CA TRP A 414 2.03 28.88 -14.52
C TRP A 414 0.90 29.49 -15.36
N SER A 415 -0.14 28.69 -15.60
CA SER A 415 -1.42 29.12 -16.16
C SER A 415 -2.55 28.57 -15.28
N GLY A 416 -3.18 29.46 -14.50
CA GLY A 416 -4.08 29.02 -13.42
C GLY A 416 -3.32 28.15 -12.43
N ASP A 417 -3.82 26.94 -12.16
CA ASP A 417 -3.25 25.98 -11.22
C ASP A 417 -2.36 24.91 -11.88
N ARG A 418 -1.89 25.15 -13.11
CA ARG A 418 -1.03 24.20 -13.84
C ARG A 418 0.27 24.85 -14.28
N ILE A 419 1.34 24.06 -14.29
CA ILE A 419 2.62 24.47 -14.87
C ILE A 419 2.45 24.58 -16.39
N ALA A 420 2.69 25.77 -16.93
CA ALA A 420 2.60 26.07 -18.35
C ALA A 420 3.94 25.97 -19.08
N SER A 421 5.06 26.22 -18.37
CA SER A 421 6.40 26.14 -18.95
C SER A 421 7.49 25.91 -17.91
N ILE A 422 8.59 25.28 -18.33
CA ILE A 422 9.87 25.31 -17.61
C ILE A 422 10.91 25.95 -18.54
N THR A 423 11.58 27.00 -18.05
CA THR A 423 12.64 27.71 -18.78
C THR A 423 13.93 27.64 -17.98
N ASP A 424 15.03 27.22 -18.60
CA ASP A 424 16.33 27.22 -17.93
C ASP A 424 17.06 28.56 -18.03
N SER A 425 18.17 28.68 -17.30
CA SER A 425 19.00 29.89 -17.28
C SER A 425 19.63 30.27 -18.64
N ALA A 426 19.58 29.39 -19.66
CA ALA A 426 20.03 29.67 -21.02
C ALA A 426 18.87 30.10 -21.95
N GLY A 427 17.64 30.16 -21.44
CA GLY A 427 16.43 30.51 -22.18
C GLY A 427 15.79 29.35 -22.94
N ARG A 428 16.29 28.11 -22.78
CA ARG A 428 15.65 26.93 -23.38
C ARG A 428 14.36 26.65 -22.63
N THR A 429 13.25 26.51 -23.36
CA THR A 429 11.92 26.43 -22.77
C THR A 429 11.18 25.18 -23.25
N THR A 430 10.58 24.46 -22.31
CA THR A 430 9.62 23.38 -22.55
C THR A 430 8.22 23.85 -22.14
N THR A 431 7.21 23.62 -22.96
CA THR A 431 5.82 24.09 -22.73
C THR A 431 4.83 22.94 -22.63
N TYR A 432 3.77 23.13 -21.84
CA TYR A 432 2.75 22.12 -21.53
C TYR A 432 1.38 22.56 -22.02
N SER A 433 0.62 21.64 -22.60
CA SER A 433 -0.78 21.83 -22.98
C SER A 433 -1.70 20.88 -22.23
N TYR A 434 -2.90 21.35 -21.90
CA TYR A 434 -3.88 20.63 -21.11
C TYR A 434 -5.20 20.50 -21.87
N ASP A 435 -6.05 19.58 -21.42
CA ASP A 435 -7.43 19.50 -21.86
C ASP A 435 -8.25 20.75 -21.50
N PHE A 436 -9.47 20.82 -22.03
CA PHE A 436 -10.31 22.01 -21.90
C PHE A 436 -10.74 22.32 -20.45
N VAL A 437 -10.77 21.31 -19.57
CA VAL A 437 -11.05 21.47 -18.13
C VAL A 437 -9.80 21.73 -17.29
N ASN A 438 -8.61 21.70 -17.91
CA ASN A 438 -7.32 21.94 -17.27
C ASN A 438 -6.97 20.89 -16.18
N GLU A 439 -7.35 19.63 -16.39
CA GLU A 439 -7.15 18.51 -15.46
C GLU A 439 -6.16 17.47 -15.98
N HIS A 440 -5.99 17.33 -17.30
CA HIS A 440 -5.10 16.34 -17.89
C HIS A 440 -4.07 16.99 -18.81
N LEU A 441 -2.79 16.65 -18.63
CA LEU A 441 -1.72 17.06 -19.54
C LEU A 441 -1.88 16.33 -20.87
N THR A 442 -2.19 17.06 -21.95
CA THR A 442 -2.42 16.49 -23.29
C THR A 442 -1.21 16.56 -24.19
N GLY A 443 -0.26 17.47 -23.93
CA GLY A 443 0.91 17.62 -24.79
C GLY A 443 2.08 18.33 -24.12
N VAL A 444 3.29 18.01 -24.58
CA VAL A 444 4.54 18.68 -24.19
C VAL A 444 5.39 18.95 -25.42
N THR A 445 5.84 20.19 -25.57
CA THR A 445 6.75 20.64 -26.63
C THR A 445 8.08 21.04 -26.00
N PHE A 446 9.14 20.32 -26.34
CA PHE A 446 10.49 20.57 -25.82
C PHE A 446 11.19 21.70 -26.57
N TYR A 447 12.30 22.19 -26.01
CA TYR A 447 13.08 23.30 -26.60
C TYR A 447 13.64 23.01 -27.99
N ASP A 448 13.81 21.72 -28.35
CA ASP A 448 14.29 21.28 -29.66
C ASP A 448 13.17 21.12 -30.70
N GLY A 449 11.93 21.42 -30.31
CA GLY A 449 10.73 21.30 -31.14
C GLY A 449 10.13 19.90 -31.18
N SER A 450 10.69 18.92 -30.46
CA SER A 450 10.06 17.62 -30.33
C SER A 450 8.79 17.70 -29.48
N GLU A 451 7.79 16.87 -29.81
CA GLU A 451 6.48 16.87 -29.15
C GLU A 451 6.08 15.48 -28.68
N VAL A 452 5.36 15.45 -27.56
CA VAL A 452 4.75 14.22 -27.01
C VAL A 452 3.30 14.49 -26.63
N GLY A 453 2.39 13.68 -27.13
CA GLY A 453 0.95 13.76 -26.83
C GLY A 453 0.50 12.67 -25.86
N TYR A 454 -0.53 12.95 -25.08
CA TYR A 454 -1.14 12.03 -24.11
C TYR A 454 -2.65 11.98 -24.25
N PHE A 455 -3.22 10.79 -24.09
CA PHE A 455 -4.66 10.58 -24.10
C PHE A 455 -5.08 9.67 -22.94
N TYR A 456 -6.22 9.95 -22.31
CA TYR A 456 -6.65 9.30 -21.07
C TYR A 456 -8.09 8.79 -21.18
N HIS A 457 -8.41 7.78 -20.37
CA HIS A 457 -9.79 7.47 -20.00
C HIS A 457 -10.34 8.58 -19.12
N VAL A 458 -11.28 9.37 -19.64
CA VAL A 458 -11.93 10.44 -18.88
C VAL A 458 -13.45 10.37 -19.06
N TYR A 459 -14.18 10.30 -17.94
CA TYR A 459 -15.64 10.36 -17.97
C TYR A 459 -16.12 11.82 -17.90
N TYR A 460 -16.62 12.35 -19.02
CA TYR A 460 -17.24 13.69 -19.07
C TYR A 460 -18.77 13.68 -19.03
N GLY A 461 -19.41 12.57 -18.64
CA GLY A 461 -20.88 12.47 -18.60
C GLY A 461 -21.56 12.16 -19.94
N GLY A 462 -20.85 11.55 -20.90
CA GLY A 462 -21.39 11.12 -22.20
C GLY A 462 -21.98 9.70 -22.22
N ASP A 463 -22.32 9.21 -23.42
CA ASP A 463 -22.96 7.89 -23.64
C ASP A 463 -22.04 6.69 -23.36
N VAL A 464 -20.73 6.89 -23.29
CA VAL A 464 -19.74 5.84 -22.97
C VAL A 464 -19.48 5.84 -21.46
N TYR A 465 -19.95 4.78 -20.79
CA TYR A 465 -19.65 4.56 -19.38
C TYR A 465 -18.21 4.11 -19.21
N ILE A 466 -17.41 4.88 -18.47
CA ILE A 466 -16.08 4.48 -18.03
C ILE A 466 -16.19 4.15 -16.53
N PRO A 467 -15.79 2.94 -16.11
CA PRO A 467 -15.73 2.61 -14.69
C PRO A 467 -14.93 3.68 -13.92
N PRO A 468 -15.42 4.21 -12.79
CA PRO A 468 -14.71 5.22 -12.01
C PRO A 468 -13.27 4.84 -11.70
N GLU A 469 -13.01 3.54 -11.53
CA GLU A 469 -11.69 2.97 -11.30
C GLU A 469 -10.76 3.23 -12.48
N GLN A 470 -11.25 3.17 -13.72
CA GLN A 470 -10.47 3.46 -14.94
C GLN A 470 -10.31 4.97 -15.23
N ASN A 471 -10.94 5.86 -14.46
CA ASN A 471 -10.82 7.29 -14.70
C ASN A 471 -9.35 7.76 -14.55
N HIS A 472 -8.98 8.77 -15.33
CA HIS A 472 -7.64 9.34 -15.44
C HIS A 472 -6.58 8.38 -15.98
N ALA A 473 -6.92 7.15 -16.35
CA ALA A 473 -5.96 6.15 -16.79
C ALA A 473 -5.39 6.51 -18.17
N LEU A 474 -4.06 6.55 -18.30
CA LEU A 474 -3.40 6.85 -19.57
C LEU A 474 -3.71 5.74 -20.59
N GLN A 475 -4.25 6.12 -21.74
CA GLN A 475 -4.62 5.20 -22.83
C GLN A 475 -3.55 5.19 -23.93
N PHE A 476 -3.06 6.38 -24.30
CA PHE A 476 -2.05 6.53 -25.36
C PHE A 476 -0.95 7.52 -25.01
N ILE A 477 0.26 7.24 -25.49
CA ILE A 477 1.34 8.21 -25.63
C ILE A 477 1.74 8.26 -27.10
N PHE A 478 1.68 9.45 -27.69
CA PHE A 478 2.15 9.74 -29.05
C PHE A 478 3.55 10.31 -28.95
N LEU A 479 4.55 9.52 -29.36
CA LEU A 479 5.94 9.94 -29.48
C LEU A 479 6.25 10.19 -30.97
N PRO A 480 7.33 10.91 -31.32
CA PRO A 480 7.66 11.21 -32.71
C PRO A 480 7.80 9.98 -33.62
N ASP A 481 8.20 8.83 -33.07
CA ASP A 481 8.52 7.61 -33.83
C ASP A 481 7.62 6.40 -33.50
N GLN A 482 6.79 6.48 -32.46
CA GLN A 482 6.02 5.35 -31.96
C GLN A 482 4.78 5.79 -31.19
N ILE A 483 3.81 4.89 -31.09
CA ILE A 483 2.64 5.04 -30.20
C ILE A 483 2.73 3.97 -29.12
N LYS A 484 2.53 4.35 -27.85
CA LYS A 484 2.33 3.40 -26.76
C LYS A 484 0.85 3.36 -26.41
N ARG A 485 0.27 2.15 -26.33
CA ARG A 485 -1.11 1.91 -25.85
C ARG A 485 -1.07 1.17 -24.52
N PHE A 486 -1.98 1.52 -23.62
CA PHE A 486 -2.17 0.83 -22.35
C PHE A 486 -3.60 0.31 -22.24
N ASP A 487 -3.74 -0.94 -21.85
CA ASP A 487 -5.04 -1.60 -21.66
C ASP A 487 -5.28 -1.78 -20.16
N TRP A 488 -6.53 -1.63 -19.72
CA TRP A 488 -6.93 -1.63 -18.31
C TRP A 488 -8.08 -2.63 -18.07
N ASP A 489 -8.05 -3.37 -16.97
CA ASP A 489 -9.13 -4.27 -16.59
C ASP A 489 -10.33 -3.51 -15.97
N SER A 490 -11.43 -4.21 -15.72
CA SER A 490 -12.66 -3.62 -15.16
C SER A 490 -12.48 -2.97 -13.77
N ASN A 491 -11.43 -3.35 -13.04
CA ASN A 491 -11.09 -2.79 -11.73
C ASN A 491 -10.06 -1.66 -11.83
N GLY A 492 -9.72 -1.22 -13.05
CA GLY A 492 -8.76 -0.16 -13.31
C GLY A 492 -7.29 -0.59 -13.12
N ARG A 493 -6.94 -1.87 -13.25
CA ARG A 493 -5.54 -2.31 -13.17
C ARG A 493 -4.95 -2.44 -14.55
N LEU A 494 -3.65 -2.16 -14.66
CA LEU A 494 -2.94 -2.27 -15.93
C LEU A 494 -2.93 -3.72 -16.42
N ALA A 495 -3.57 -3.98 -17.55
CA ALA A 495 -3.71 -5.30 -18.16
C ALA A 495 -2.73 -5.53 -19.32
N GLY A 496 -2.32 -4.47 -20.03
CA GLY A 496 -1.45 -4.60 -21.20
C GLY A 496 -0.69 -3.32 -21.54
N ILE A 497 0.49 -3.49 -22.15
CA ILE A 497 1.28 -2.40 -22.76
C ILE A 497 1.67 -2.82 -24.17
N HIS A 498 1.33 -1.99 -25.15
CA HIS A 498 1.60 -2.25 -26.56
C HIS A 498 2.43 -1.12 -27.16
N LYS A 499 3.34 -1.50 -28.06
CA LYS A 499 4.10 -0.56 -28.90
C LYS A 499 3.61 -0.73 -30.33
N LEU A 500 3.17 0.36 -30.92
CA LEU A 500 2.67 0.43 -32.29
C LEU A 500 3.57 1.34 -33.10
N LYS A 501 3.85 0.99 -34.35
CA LYS A 501 4.56 1.89 -35.26
C LYS A 501 3.59 2.93 -35.80
N VAL A 502 4.11 4.14 -36.02
CA VAL A 502 3.36 5.19 -36.71
C VAL A 502 3.00 4.68 -38.12
N GLY A 503 1.70 4.61 -38.43
CA GLY A 503 1.17 4.14 -39.71
C GLY A 503 0.66 2.68 -39.75
N GLU A 504 0.78 1.91 -38.67
CA GLU A 504 0.06 0.63 -38.53
C GLU A 504 -1.42 0.89 -38.17
N PRO A 505 -2.39 0.15 -38.74
CA PRO A 505 -3.79 0.33 -38.41
C PRO A 505 -4.02 0.00 -36.93
N LEU A 506 -4.55 0.98 -36.20
CA LEU A 506 -5.03 0.78 -34.84
C LEU A 506 -6.27 -0.11 -34.92
N ILE A 507 -6.13 -1.40 -34.58
CA ILE A 507 -7.30 -2.25 -34.34
C ILE A 507 -7.84 -1.83 -32.97
N ILE A 508 -8.82 -0.94 -33.01
CA ILE A 508 -9.61 -0.52 -31.86
C ILE A 508 -10.71 -1.57 -31.74
N ASP A 509 -10.57 -2.49 -30.79
CA ASP A 509 -11.70 -3.34 -30.40
C ASP A 509 -12.82 -2.43 -29.88
N ALA A 510 -14.05 -2.75 -30.29
CA ALA A 510 -15.17 -1.82 -30.37
C ALA A 510 -15.56 -1.19 -29.03
N ASP A 511 -15.07 0.03 -28.73
CA ASP A 511 -15.68 1.00 -27.79
C ASP A 511 -15.25 2.47 -28.09
N GLY A 512 -15.09 2.80 -29.37
CA GLY A 512 -15.23 4.15 -29.95
C GLY A 512 -14.60 5.35 -29.24
N ILE A 513 -13.40 5.76 -29.66
CA ILE A 513 -12.93 7.16 -29.63
C ILE A 513 -12.19 7.45 -30.95
N GLU A 514 -12.56 8.54 -31.63
CA GLU A 514 -12.01 8.90 -32.95
C GLU A 514 -10.52 9.29 -32.89
N PRO A 515 -9.72 8.92 -33.91
CA PRO A 515 -8.34 9.36 -34.03
C PRO A 515 -8.24 10.85 -34.33
N ILE A 516 -7.46 11.58 -33.53
CA ILE A 516 -7.07 12.97 -33.82
C ILE A 516 -6.05 12.96 -34.95
N HIS A 517 -6.39 13.61 -36.06
CA HIS A 517 -5.44 13.93 -37.12
C HIS A 517 -4.62 15.15 -36.72
N PHE A 518 -3.30 15.01 -36.63
CA PHE A 518 -2.39 16.15 -36.66
C PHE A 518 -2.38 16.70 -38.10
N THR A 519 -2.76 17.97 -38.28
CA THR A 519 -2.55 18.74 -39.52
C THR A 519 -1.26 19.52 -39.48
#